data_AF-A0A3Q2YHK8-F1
#
_entry.id   AF-A0A3Q2YHK8-F1
#
_cell.length_a   1.000
_cell.length_b   1.000
_cell.length_c   1.000
_cell.angle_alpha   90.00
_cell.angle_beta   90.00
_cell.angle_gamma   90.00
#
_symmetry.space_group_name_H-M   'P 1'
#
loop_
_entity.id
_entity.type
_entity.pdbx_description
1 polymer ?
#
loop_
_entity_poly.entity_id
_entity_poly.type
_entity_poly.pdbx_seq_one_letter_code
_entity_poly.pdbx_strand_id
1 'polypeptide(L)'
;MLPTGDVQGCLRKLETLLRIVKYPGPVDYNGLSVGDPSAFLPILSFSLTTFSPPFAEQLVAAGLELTGKTDLRFTDTLYKVLRDIFHYKPIISKQQFLQRGFVQRKISTLCDIIDLVLQRHKELKKPRLRNPVSHKDTRGADHAKLTKPDTVSREDNK
;
A
#
# COMPACT_ATOMS: atom_id res chain seq x y z
N MET A 1 -2.89 13.03 -2.53
CA MET A 1 -4.11 13.32 -1.75
C MET A 1 -5.21 13.65 -2.76
N LEU A 2 -6.31 12.90 -2.76
CA LEU A 2 -7.46 13.13 -3.66
C LEU A 2 -8.27 14.34 -3.14
N PRO A 3 -8.86 15.17 -4.01
CA PRO A 3 -9.69 16.30 -3.59
C PRO A 3 -10.90 15.80 -2.78
N THR A 4 -11.05 16.33 -1.58
CA THR A 4 -12.17 16.07 -0.68
C THR A 4 -13.45 16.66 -1.29
N GLY A 5 -14.17 15.92 -2.14
CA GLY A 5 -15.47 16.40 -2.59
C GLY A 5 -16.20 15.54 -3.63
N ASP A 6 -15.50 14.74 -4.44
CA ASP A 6 -16.15 14.08 -5.58
C ASP A 6 -16.13 12.55 -5.51
N VAL A 7 -17.27 11.98 -5.10
CA VAL A 7 -17.53 10.53 -5.13
C VAL A 7 -17.42 10.01 -6.58
N GLN A 8 -17.84 10.82 -7.56
CA GLN A 8 -17.81 10.44 -8.97
C GLN A 8 -16.38 10.25 -9.47
N GLY A 9 -15.45 11.13 -9.13
CA GLY A 9 -14.03 11.02 -9.46
C GLY A 9 -13.40 9.78 -8.83
N CYS A 10 -13.77 9.46 -7.58
CA CYS A 10 -13.34 8.21 -6.94
C CYS A 10 -13.89 6.98 -7.70
N LEU A 11 -15.14 7.03 -8.15
CA LEU A 11 -15.76 5.96 -8.93
C LEU A 11 -15.10 5.79 -10.31
N ARG A 12 -14.81 6.89 -11.03
CA ARG A 12 -14.08 6.85 -12.31
C ARG A 12 -12.69 6.24 -12.16
N LYS A 13 -11.99 6.56 -11.07
CA LYS A 13 -10.71 5.94 -10.73
C LYS A 13 -10.91 4.43 -10.51
N LEU A 14 -11.93 4.04 -9.74
CA LEU A 14 -12.24 2.64 -9.50
C LEU A 14 -12.51 1.89 -10.81
N GLU A 15 -13.36 2.42 -11.70
CA GLU A 15 -13.65 1.82 -13.01
C GLU A 15 -12.37 1.57 -13.83
N THR A 16 -11.44 2.53 -13.81
CA THR A 16 -10.14 2.42 -14.50
C THR A 16 -9.31 1.29 -13.90
N LEU A 17 -9.21 1.24 -12.56
CA LEU A 17 -8.46 0.20 -11.86
C LEU A 17 -9.05 -1.20 -12.10
N LEU A 18 -10.37 -1.34 -12.10
CA LEU A 18 -11.05 -2.61 -12.39
C LEU A 18 -10.75 -3.15 -13.78
N ARG A 19 -10.63 -2.27 -14.78
CA ARG A 19 -10.18 -2.65 -16.13
C ARG A 19 -8.72 -3.11 -16.15
N ILE A 20 -7.84 -2.43 -15.39
CA ILE A 20 -6.42 -2.80 -15.29
C ILE A 20 -6.27 -4.19 -14.66
N VAL A 21 -6.99 -4.47 -13.57
CA VAL A 21 -6.96 -5.79 -12.92
C VAL A 21 -7.80 -6.84 -13.63
N LYS A 22 -8.52 -6.47 -14.70
CA LYS A 22 -9.43 -7.33 -15.46
C LYS A 22 -10.43 -8.04 -14.56
N TYR A 23 -11.12 -7.29 -13.70
CA TYR A 23 -12.14 -7.83 -12.81
C TYR A 23 -13.25 -8.52 -13.62
N PRO A 24 -13.49 -9.84 -13.43
CA PRO A 24 -14.40 -10.61 -14.28
C PRO A 24 -15.86 -10.54 -13.82
N GLY A 25 -16.12 -10.13 -12.59
CA GLY A 25 -17.46 -10.12 -12.00
C GLY A 25 -18.29 -8.89 -12.36
N PRO A 26 -19.61 -8.94 -12.19
CA PRO A 26 -20.43 -7.73 -12.23
C PRO A 26 -20.06 -6.80 -11.08
N VAL A 27 -20.11 -5.50 -11.35
CA VAL A 27 -19.86 -4.44 -10.36
C VAL A 27 -21.21 -3.87 -9.93
N ASP A 28 -21.54 -3.99 -8.65
CA ASP A 28 -22.78 -3.43 -8.09
C ASP A 28 -22.63 -1.92 -7.82
N TYR A 29 -22.79 -1.10 -8.86
CA TYR A 29 -22.71 0.35 -8.74
C TYR A 29 -23.79 0.95 -7.83
N ASN A 30 -24.95 0.29 -7.69
CA ASN A 30 -26.00 0.75 -6.80
C ASN A 30 -25.58 0.56 -5.34
N GLY A 31 -25.08 -0.62 -4.98
CA GLY A 31 -24.49 -0.91 -3.68
C GLY A 31 -23.28 -0.02 -3.37
N LEU A 32 -22.38 0.20 -4.33
CA LEU A 32 -21.25 1.13 -4.16
C LEU A 32 -21.72 2.56 -3.84
N SER A 33 -22.77 3.04 -4.51
CA SER A 33 -23.30 4.41 -4.34
C SER A 33 -23.91 4.66 -2.96
N VAL A 34 -24.45 3.62 -2.32
CA VAL A 34 -24.97 3.70 -0.93
C VAL A 34 -23.96 3.23 0.12
N GLY A 35 -22.80 2.74 -0.31
CA GLY A 35 -21.73 2.27 0.57
C GLY A 35 -22.04 0.91 1.20
N ASP A 36 -22.81 0.05 0.52
CA ASP A 36 -23.11 -1.30 0.99
C ASP A 36 -21.86 -2.19 0.91
N PRO A 37 -21.42 -2.82 2.01
CA PRO A 37 -20.19 -3.62 2.04
C PRO A 37 -20.19 -4.78 1.04
N SER A 38 -21.36 -5.37 0.75
CA SER A 38 -21.47 -6.51 -0.17
C SER A 38 -21.05 -6.16 -1.60
N ALA A 39 -21.09 -4.88 -1.98
CA ALA A 39 -20.61 -4.41 -3.27
C ALA A 39 -19.07 -4.27 -3.34
N PHE A 40 -18.40 -4.06 -2.21
CA PHE A 40 -16.93 -3.87 -2.14
C PHE A 40 -16.19 -5.20 -1.94
N LEU A 41 -16.77 -6.11 -1.17
CA LEU A 41 -16.12 -7.35 -0.75
C LEU A 41 -15.70 -8.26 -1.93
N PRO A 42 -16.54 -8.50 -2.96
CA PRO A 42 -16.15 -9.32 -4.11
C PRO A 42 -14.95 -8.75 -4.88
N ILE A 43 -14.91 -7.42 -5.02
CA ILE A 43 -13.82 -6.72 -5.69
C ILE A 43 -12.53 -6.90 -4.89
N LEU A 44 -12.57 -6.65 -3.57
CA LEU A 44 -11.42 -6.82 -2.68
C LEU A 44 -10.91 -8.25 -2.68
N SER A 45 -11.82 -9.23 -2.59
CA SER A 45 -11.48 -10.64 -2.61
C SER A 45 -10.73 -10.96 -3.89
N PHE A 46 -11.32 -10.63 -5.05
CA PHE A 46 -10.67 -10.87 -6.34
C PHE A 46 -9.28 -10.23 -6.43
N SER A 47 -9.16 -8.95 -6.05
CA SER A 47 -7.88 -8.23 -6.14
C SER A 47 -6.80 -8.88 -5.29
N LEU A 48 -7.12 -9.38 -4.10
CA LEU A 48 -6.13 -9.94 -3.18
C LEU A 48 -5.83 -11.42 -3.45
N THR A 49 -6.79 -12.20 -3.96
CA THR A 49 -6.64 -13.66 -4.08
C THR A 49 -6.46 -14.15 -5.51
N THR A 50 -7.06 -13.49 -6.50
CA THR A 50 -7.16 -14.03 -7.86
C THR A 50 -6.34 -13.24 -8.86
N PHE A 51 -6.31 -11.90 -8.73
CA PHE A 51 -5.59 -11.04 -9.67
C PHE A 51 -4.09 -11.35 -9.73
N SER A 52 -3.45 -11.66 -8.60
CA SER A 52 -2.01 -11.92 -8.52
C SER A 52 -1.74 -13.22 -7.75
N PRO A 53 -1.65 -14.38 -8.42
CA PRO A 53 -1.29 -15.65 -7.80
C PRO A 53 -0.06 -15.59 -6.87
N PRO A 54 1.10 -15.02 -7.26
CA PRO A 54 2.27 -14.98 -6.37
C PRO A 54 2.05 -14.13 -5.12
N PHE A 55 1.13 -13.16 -5.18
CA PHE A 55 0.78 -12.36 -4.02
C PHE A 55 -0.17 -13.13 -3.10
N ALA A 56 -1.15 -13.85 -3.66
CA ALA A 56 -2.03 -14.73 -2.89
C ALA A 56 -1.23 -15.82 -2.15
N GLU A 57 -0.24 -16.44 -2.81
CA GLU A 57 0.67 -17.40 -2.18
C GLU A 57 1.47 -16.76 -1.03
N GLN A 58 1.95 -15.51 -1.21
CA GLN A 58 2.61 -14.76 -0.15
C GLN A 58 1.69 -14.53 1.06
N LEU A 59 0.41 -14.23 0.82
CA LEU A 59 -0.58 -14.06 1.90
C LEU A 59 -0.82 -15.37 2.65
N VAL A 60 -0.96 -16.49 1.94
CA VAL A 60 -1.10 -17.82 2.55
C VAL A 60 0.13 -18.17 3.39
N ALA A 61 1.34 -17.96 2.85
CA ALA A 61 2.59 -18.19 3.57
C ALA A 61 2.74 -17.31 4.83
N ALA A 62 2.13 -16.12 4.85
CA ALA A 62 2.06 -15.24 6.01
C ALA A 62 0.92 -15.59 6.99
N GLY A 63 0.11 -16.63 6.73
CA GLY A 63 -1.05 -16.99 7.55
C GLY A 63 -2.24 -16.03 7.41
N LEU A 64 -2.29 -15.27 6.30
CA LEU A 64 -3.30 -14.24 6.00
C LEU A 64 -4.22 -14.66 4.84
N GLU A 65 -4.60 -15.93 4.79
CA GLU A 65 -5.51 -16.46 3.77
C GLU A 65 -6.87 -15.74 3.78
N LEU A 66 -7.45 -15.40 2.63
CA LEU A 66 -8.69 -14.62 2.55
C LEU A 66 -9.91 -15.42 2.03
N THR A 67 -9.71 -16.66 1.62
CA THR A 67 -10.74 -17.52 1.01
C THR A 67 -11.66 -18.15 2.07
N GLY A 68 -12.91 -18.43 1.70
CA GLY A 68 -13.86 -19.17 2.55
C GLY A 68 -14.27 -18.49 3.86
N LYS A 69 -14.05 -17.18 4.00
CA LYS A 69 -14.32 -16.43 5.23
C LYS A 69 -15.65 -15.69 5.19
N THR A 70 -16.26 -15.52 6.35
CA THR A 70 -17.37 -14.57 6.53
C THR A 70 -16.89 -13.13 6.34
N ASP A 71 -17.79 -12.22 5.98
CA ASP A 71 -17.46 -10.80 5.75
C ASP A 71 -16.68 -10.17 6.90
N LEU A 72 -17.03 -10.50 8.15
CA LEU A 72 -16.34 -10.03 9.34
C LEU A 72 -14.90 -10.54 9.39
N ARG A 73 -14.69 -11.85 9.20
CA ARG A 73 -13.36 -12.47 9.26
C ARG A 73 -12.49 -12.10 8.06
N PHE A 74 -13.10 -11.93 6.90
CA PHE A 74 -12.47 -11.37 5.71
C PHE A 74 -11.96 -9.95 6.02
N THR A 75 -12.83 -9.07 6.53
CA THR A 75 -12.47 -7.69 6.85
C THR A 75 -11.38 -7.61 7.92
N ASP A 76 -11.43 -8.46 8.95
CA ASP A 76 -10.35 -8.55 9.94
C ASP A 76 -9.01 -8.92 9.30
N THR A 77 -9.01 -9.92 8.43
CA THR A 77 -7.81 -10.38 7.75
C THR A 77 -7.30 -9.32 6.77
N LEU A 78 -8.19 -8.67 6.02
CA LEU A 78 -7.88 -7.55 5.13
C LEU A 78 -7.12 -6.46 5.87
N TYR A 79 -7.62 -6.02 7.04
CA TYR A 79 -6.97 -4.95 7.80
C TYR A 79 -5.61 -5.37 8.37
N LYS A 80 -5.40 -6.66 8.67
CA LYS A 80 -4.08 -7.20 8.99
C LYS A 80 -3.15 -7.15 7.78
N VAL A 81 -3.62 -7.58 6.60
CA VAL A 81 -2.84 -7.48 5.35
C VAL A 81 -2.42 -6.05 5.07
N LEU A 82 -3.33 -5.08 5.19
CA LEU A 82 -3.01 -3.67 4.97
C LEU A 82 -1.92 -3.15 5.92
N ARG A 83 -1.98 -3.53 7.19
CA ARG A 83 -1.00 -3.10 8.19
C ARG A 83 0.34 -3.83 8.05
N ASP A 84 0.30 -5.14 7.93
CA ASP A 84 1.48 -5.99 8.12
C ASP A 84 2.26 -6.17 6.81
N ILE A 85 1.56 -6.19 5.65
CA ILE A 85 2.18 -6.39 4.34
C ILE A 85 2.40 -5.06 3.60
N PHE A 86 1.43 -4.15 3.67
CA PHE A 86 1.48 -2.88 2.95
C PHE A 86 1.90 -1.70 3.82
N HIS A 87 1.97 -1.85 5.14
CA HIS A 87 2.19 -0.75 6.09
C HIS A 87 1.23 0.44 5.85
N TYR A 88 0.05 0.14 5.31
CA TYR A 88 -1.00 1.10 5.01
C TYR A 88 -1.94 1.23 6.21
N LYS A 89 -2.28 2.47 6.56
CA LYS A 89 -3.24 2.80 7.61
C LYS A 89 -4.56 3.23 6.98
N PRO A 90 -5.61 2.37 6.99
CA PRO A 90 -6.89 2.71 6.40
C PRO A 90 -7.52 3.94 7.06
N ILE A 91 -8.16 4.78 6.25
CA ILE A 91 -8.89 5.98 6.69
C ILE A 91 -10.23 5.67 7.35
N ILE A 92 -10.74 4.45 7.19
CA ILE A 92 -12.01 3.96 7.71
C ILE A 92 -11.74 2.77 8.65
N SER A 93 -12.54 2.60 9.70
CA SER A 93 -12.41 1.44 10.61
C SER A 93 -13.11 0.20 10.05
N LYS A 94 -12.77 -0.98 10.58
CA LYS A 94 -13.43 -2.26 10.21
C LYS A 94 -14.96 -2.18 10.33
N GLN A 95 -15.45 -1.61 11.44
CA GLN A 95 -16.87 -1.46 11.68
C GLN A 95 -17.51 -0.50 10.68
N GLN A 96 -16.89 0.66 10.42
CA GLN A 96 -17.38 1.60 9.42
C GLN A 96 -17.34 1.03 8.00
N PHE A 97 -16.39 0.14 7.71
CA PHE A 97 -16.34 -0.58 6.44
C PHE A 97 -17.53 -1.55 6.28
N LEU A 98 -17.93 -2.24 7.35
CA LEU A 98 -19.06 -3.18 7.35
C LEU A 98 -20.43 -2.51 7.51
N GLN A 99 -20.50 -1.24 7.88
CA GLN A 99 -21.75 -0.47 7.95
C GLN A 99 -22.08 0.16 6.61
N ARG A 100 -23.36 0.30 6.24
CA ARG A 100 -23.75 1.12 5.08
C ARG A 100 -23.29 2.57 5.22
N GLY A 101 -23.04 3.26 4.10
CA GLY A 101 -22.53 4.63 4.07
C GLY A 101 -21.01 4.72 3.93
N PHE A 102 -20.42 5.85 4.35
CA PHE A 102 -18.99 6.16 4.19
C PHE A 102 -18.44 6.01 2.76
N VAL A 103 -19.31 6.23 1.78
CA VAL A 103 -19.13 5.91 0.35
C VAL A 103 -17.77 6.36 -0.17
N GLN A 104 -17.47 7.66 -0.09
CA GLN A 104 -16.23 8.23 -0.60
C GLN A 104 -14.99 7.58 0.03
N ARG A 105 -15.00 7.39 1.36
CA ARG A 105 -13.87 6.81 2.09
C ARG A 105 -13.67 5.35 1.71
N LYS A 106 -14.76 4.59 1.53
CA LYS A 106 -14.70 3.19 1.09
C LYS A 106 -14.18 3.05 -0.33
N ILE A 107 -14.69 3.86 -1.27
CA ILE A 107 -14.22 3.83 -2.66
C ILE A 107 -12.74 4.25 -2.71
N SER A 108 -12.35 5.29 -1.98
CA SER A 108 -10.94 5.70 -1.90
C SER A 108 -10.07 4.58 -1.33
N THR A 109 -10.50 3.95 -0.23
CA THR A 109 -9.79 2.82 0.38
C THR A 109 -9.67 1.65 -0.60
N LEU A 110 -10.74 1.31 -1.33
CA LEU A 110 -10.73 0.27 -2.35
C LEU A 110 -9.72 0.56 -3.46
N CYS A 111 -9.74 1.79 -4.01
CA CYS A 111 -8.78 2.23 -5.01
C CYS A 111 -7.33 2.10 -4.52
N ASP A 112 -7.05 2.56 -3.30
CA ASP A 112 -5.71 2.47 -2.69
C ASP A 112 -5.27 1.01 -2.56
N ILE A 113 -6.17 0.11 -2.14
CA ILE A 113 -5.87 -1.32 -2.01
C ILE A 113 -5.52 -1.93 -3.37
N ILE A 114 -6.28 -1.62 -4.43
CA ILE A 114 -6.00 -2.13 -5.77
C ILE A 114 -4.65 -1.61 -6.29
N ASP A 115 -4.35 -0.32 -6.09
CA ASP A 115 -3.06 0.28 -6.45
C ASP A 115 -1.89 -0.40 -5.72
N LEU A 116 -2.04 -0.64 -4.41
CA LEU A 116 -1.06 -1.33 -3.59
C LEU A 116 -0.79 -2.76 -4.10
N VAL A 117 -1.85 -3.51 -4.40
CA VAL A 117 -1.75 -4.86 -4.98
C VAL A 117 -1.07 -4.81 -6.34
N LEU A 118 -1.41 -3.86 -7.21
CA LEU A 118 -0.78 -3.67 -8.51
C LEU A 118 0.73 -3.41 -8.37
N GLN A 119 1.13 -2.60 -7.40
CA GLN A 119 2.54 -2.35 -7.11
C GLN A 119 3.25 -3.62 -6.65
N ARG A 120 2.67 -4.35 -5.67
CA ARG A 120 3.27 -5.62 -5.19
C ARG A 120 3.36 -6.66 -6.29
N HIS A 121 2.34 -6.80 -7.12
CA HIS A 121 2.37 -7.70 -8.26
C HIS A 121 3.55 -7.41 -9.20
N LYS A 122 3.84 -6.14 -9.48
CA LYS A 122 5.00 -5.73 -10.28
C LYS A 122 6.32 -6.04 -9.58
N GLU A 123 6.42 -5.84 -8.27
CA GLU A 123 7.61 -6.16 -7.47
C GLU A 123 7.90 -7.66 -7.43
N LEU A 124 6.86 -8.50 -7.35
CA LEU A 124 6.98 -9.96 -7.35
C LEU A 124 7.31 -10.53 -8.74
N LYS A 125 6.86 -9.88 -9.82
CA LYS A 125 7.17 -10.28 -11.20
C LYS A 125 8.60 -9.97 -11.63
N LYS A 126 9.28 -9.01 -11.00
CA LYS A 126 10.69 -8.73 -11.31
C LYS A 126 11.54 -9.89 -10.78
N PRO A 127 12.37 -10.54 -11.62
CA PRO A 127 13.35 -11.50 -11.10
C PRO A 127 14.22 -10.78 -10.08
N ARG A 128 14.42 -11.41 -8.92
CA ARG A 128 15.14 -10.84 -7.79
C ARG A 128 16.61 -10.64 -8.16
N LEU A 129 16.95 -9.53 -8.83
CA LEU A 129 18.29 -8.97 -8.72
C LEU A 129 18.38 -8.45 -7.28
N ARG A 130 18.99 -9.28 -6.43
CA ARG A 130 19.29 -9.04 -5.03
C ARG A 130 19.92 -7.66 -4.89
N ASN A 131 19.15 -6.67 -4.43
CA ASN A 131 19.71 -5.38 -4.04
C ASN A 131 20.30 -5.57 -2.63
N PRO A 132 21.62 -5.50 -2.43
CA PRO A 132 22.19 -5.60 -1.10
C PRO A 132 21.71 -4.40 -0.26
N VAL A 133 21.23 -4.74 0.93
CA VAL A 133 20.87 -3.85 2.02
C VAL A 133 21.95 -2.77 2.21
N SER A 134 21.56 -1.50 2.09
CA SER A 134 22.39 -0.39 2.56
C SER A 134 22.23 -0.29 4.08
N HIS A 135 23.01 -1.10 4.81
CA HIS A 135 23.40 -0.78 6.18
C HIS A 135 24.63 0.12 6.08
N LYS A 136 24.45 1.43 6.18
CA LYS A 136 25.54 2.32 6.59
C LYS A 136 25.43 2.51 8.12
N ASP A 137 25.93 1.51 8.85
CA ASP A 137 26.56 1.77 10.15
C ASP A 137 27.92 2.39 9.83
N THR A 138 28.16 3.60 10.30
CA THR A 138 29.53 4.08 10.50
C THR A 138 29.51 4.95 11.74
N ARG A 139 29.57 4.28 12.88
CA ARG A 139 30.21 4.82 14.08
C ARG A 139 31.61 5.33 13.69
N GLY A 140 31.85 6.62 13.87
CA GLY A 140 33.17 7.23 13.80
C GLY A 140 33.36 8.05 15.07
N ALA A 141 34.07 7.47 16.02
CA ALA A 141 34.43 8.05 17.30
C ALA A 141 35.44 9.20 17.13
N ASP A 142 35.28 10.18 18.03
CA ASP A 142 36.31 10.98 18.69
C ASP A 142 37.76 10.69 18.29
N HIS A 143 38.48 11.70 17.79
CA HIS A 143 39.88 11.94 18.17
C HIS A 143 40.28 13.39 17.83
N ALA A 144 40.49 14.17 18.89
CA ALA A 144 41.12 15.47 18.87
C ALA A 144 42.62 15.38 18.52
N LYS A 145 43.15 16.31 17.72
CA LYS A 145 44.55 16.77 17.88
C LYS A 145 44.80 18.15 17.27
N LEU A 146 44.70 19.15 18.15
CA LEU A 146 45.65 20.25 18.37
C LEU A 146 46.59 20.65 17.21
N THR A 147 46.31 21.81 16.60
CA THR A 147 47.22 22.54 15.70
C THR A 147 47.75 23.77 16.41
N LYS A 148 49.08 23.83 16.64
CA LYS A 148 50.07 24.94 16.63
C LYS A 148 51.47 24.30 16.88
N PRO A 149 52.65 24.83 16.48
CA PRO A 149 52.97 26.25 16.23
C PRO A 149 53.86 26.58 15.01
N ASP A 150 53.88 27.89 14.73
CA ASP A 150 54.92 28.81 14.22
C ASP A 150 56.06 28.35 13.28
N THR A 151 56.24 29.10 12.18
CA THR A 151 57.41 29.98 11.91
C THR A 151 57.61 30.17 10.39
N VAL A 152 57.47 31.40 9.89
CA VAL A 152 58.56 32.21 9.29
C VAL A 152 58.00 33.31 8.38
N SER A 153 58.49 34.52 8.64
CA SER A 153 58.28 35.75 7.89
C SER A 153 58.98 35.77 6.53
N ARG A 154 58.64 36.82 5.78
CA ARG A 154 59.47 37.65 4.88
C ARG A 154 59.34 37.46 3.36
N GLU A 155 59.00 38.61 2.76
CA GLU A 155 59.62 39.23 1.56
C GLU A 155 59.37 38.53 0.21
N ASP A 156 59.22 39.20 -0.92
CA ASP A 156 59.00 40.59 -1.36
C ASP A 156 58.87 40.49 -2.90
N ASN A 157 58.36 41.54 -3.56
CA ASN A 157 58.56 41.84 -5.00
C ASN A 157 58.02 40.82 -6.05
N LYS A 158 57.29 41.21 -7.11
CA LYS A 158 57.27 42.44 -7.89
C LYS A 158 56.01 42.43 -8.78
#